data_AF-A0A1G9U9V5-F1
#
_entry.id   AF-A0A1G9U9V5-F1
#
_cell.length_a   1.000
_cell.length_b   1.000
_cell.length_c   1.000
_cell.angle_alpha   90.00
_cell.angle_beta   90.00
_cell.angle_gamma   90.00
#
_symmetry.space_group_name_H-M   'P 1'
#
loop_
_entity.id
_entity.type
_entity.pdbx_description
1 polymer ?
#
loop_
_entity_poly.entity_id
_entity_poly.type
_entity_poly.pdbx_seq_one_letter_code
_entity_poly.pdbx_strand_id
1 'polypeptide(L)'
;MSGEQAESLPEELQTWLDERATEADVETDELLTRAVVAYRLVEEEDGLLDESGVNSGVTDELDRLDERVDGLQSELDEKIDDVRTRVVQVKREADAKAPADHGHPDLEERVNTAGTAATEAHEQLDQLGERLDRGFENYEEILTYLRDTTDDLDDKLTRLARAVVSLRSRTARMEATVAQWRGVDDLKTEANRHGVTSAKCGGCDSVVHVGLLAKARCPHCEQPFTDVEPARGFFGSATLAVGDRPALAGQTADETVPTPTELLNEEVDGEDADPAPSPGDIGEETRHE
;
A
#
# COMPACT_ATOMS: atom_id res chain seq x y z
N MET A 1 14.74 -44.89 131.44
CA MET A 1 13.62 -44.93 132.41
C MET A 1 13.34 -43.47 132.77
N SER A 2 12.46 -42.74 132.10
CA SER A 2 11.07 -43.06 131.77
C SER A 2 10.75 -42.73 130.30
N GLY A 3 10.18 -43.68 129.58
CA GLY A 3 9.45 -43.40 128.35
C GLY A 3 8.12 -42.80 128.76
N GLU A 4 7.94 -41.52 128.48
CA GLU A 4 6.65 -40.85 128.57
C GLU A 4 5.87 -41.26 127.32
N GLN A 5 4.76 -41.94 127.53
CA GLN A 5 3.91 -42.50 126.49
C GLN A 5 3.40 -41.36 125.60
N ALA A 6 3.85 -41.28 124.36
CA ALA A 6 3.10 -40.54 123.35
C ALA A 6 1.73 -41.22 123.24
N GLU A 7 0.66 -40.51 123.56
CA GLU A 7 -0.69 -40.95 123.23
C GLU A 7 -0.70 -41.31 121.74
N SER A 8 -0.84 -42.60 121.44
CA SER A 8 -0.88 -43.09 120.07
C SER A 8 -2.09 -42.47 119.37
N LEU A 9 -1.89 -42.01 118.13
CA LEU A 9 -2.98 -41.54 117.28
C LEU A 9 -4.09 -42.61 117.23
N PRO A 10 -5.37 -42.23 117.17
CA PRO A 10 -6.47 -43.18 116.99
C PRO A 10 -6.18 -44.14 115.81
N GLU A 11 -6.46 -45.42 115.99
CA GLU A 11 -6.11 -46.49 115.04
C GLU A 11 -6.72 -46.27 113.65
N GLU A 12 -7.91 -45.65 113.60
CA GLU A 12 -8.58 -45.23 112.36
C GLU A 12 -7.77 -44.18 111.59
N LEU A 13 -7.12 -43.24 112.29
CA LEU A 13 -6.33 -42.18 111.67
C LEU A 13 -4.99 -42.71 111.15
N GLN A 14 -4.37 -43.65 111.88
CA GLN A 14 -3.14 -44.30 111.42
C GLN A 14 -3.39 -45.12 110.15
N THR A 15 -4.48 -45.88 110.12
CA THR A 15 -4.87 -46.67 108.95
C THR A 15 -5.10 -45.76 107.73
N TRP A 16 -5.80 -44.64 107.91
CA TRP A 16 -6.02 -43.68 106.84
C TRP A 16 -4.73 -43.01 106.34
N LEU A 17 -3.81 -42.67 107.26
CA LEU A 17 -2.52 -42.09 106.90
C LEU A 17 -1.66 -43.07 106.10
N ASP A 18 -1.61 -44.33 106.50
CA ASP A 18 -0.86 -45.37 105.79
C ASP A 18 -1.45 -45.67 104.40
N GLU A 19 -2.78 -45.69 104.29
CA GLU A 19 -3.45 -45.81 102.98
C GLU A 19 -3.10 -44.63 102.07
N ARG A 20 -3.13 -43.40 102.60
CA ARG A 20 -2.85 -42.20 101.81
C ARG A 20 -1.36 -42.05 101.47
N ALA A 21 -0.48 -42.50 102.36
CA ALA A 21 0.96 -42.59 102.14
C ALA A 21 1.28 -43.58 101.01
N THR A 22 0.62 -44.74 101.03
CA THR A 22 0.72 -45.75 99.96
C THR A 22 0.20 -45.23 98.62
N GLU A 23 -0.92 -44.52 98.60
CA GLU A 23 -1.50 -43.96 97.36
C GLU A 23 -0.61 -42.86 96.74
N ALA A 24 0.08 -42.09 97.59
CA ALA A 24 0.99 -41.03 97.16
C ALA A 24 2.45 -41.51 96.94
N ASP A 25 2.73 -42.80 97.17
CA ASP A 25 4.06 -43.44 97.08
C ASP A 25 5.14 -42.73 97.91
N VAL A 26 4.81 -42.38 99.15
CA VAL A 26 5.71 -41.74 100.12
C VAL A 26 5.59 -42.38 101.49
N GLU A 27 6.64 -42.31 102.31
CA GLU A 27 6.58 -42.80 103.70
C GLU A 27 5.60 -41.94 104.54
N THR A 28 4.93 -42.55 105.50
CA THR A 28 3.90 -41.88 106.34
C THR A 28 4.44 -40.63 107.04
N ASP A 29 5.71 -40.64 107.49
CA ASP A 29 6.37 -39.46 108.08
C ASP A 29 6.62 -38.32 107.06
N GLU A 30 6.87 -38.65 105.78
CA GLU A 30 7.01 -37.65 104.72
C GLU A 30 5.66 -37.07 104.32
N LEU A 31 4.61 -37.90 104.29
CA LEU A 31 3.25 -37.45 104.10
C LEU A 31 2.84 -36.47 105.22
N LEU A 32 3.15 -36.81 106.49
CA LEU A 32 2.90 -35.93 107.63
C LEU A 32 3.72 -34.65 107.55
N THR A 33 4.97 -34.71 107.12
CA THR A 33 5.80 -33.51 106.92
C THR A 33 5.23 -32.63 105.82
N ARG A 34 4.83 -33.20 104.68
CA ARG A 34 4.20 -32.48 103.58
C ARG A 34 2.83 -31.92 103.98
N ALA A 35 2.06 -32.64 104.78
CA ALA A 35 0.79 -32.17 105.32
C ALA A 35 1.00 -31.03 106.32
N VAL A 36 2.04 -31.08 107.17
CA VAL A 36 2.37 -29.99 108.10
C VAL A 36 2.96 -28.79 107.35
N VAL A 37 3.78 -29.00 106.31
CA VAL A 37 4.27 -27.92 105.45
C VAL A 37 3.12 -27.31 104.67
N ALA A 38 2.24 -28.10 104.07
CA ALA A 38 1.05 -27.60 103.39
C ALA A 38 0.10 -26.91 104.37
N TYR A 39 -0.10 -27.46 105.57
CA TYR A 39 -0.91 -26.84 106.61
C TYR A 39 -0.30 -25.52 107.07
N ARG A 40 1.02 -25.45 107.28
CA ARG A 40 1.72 -24.19 107.61
C ARG A 40 1.78 -23.22 106.46
N LEU A 41 1.89 -23.70 105.22
CA LEU A 41 1.80 -22.85 104.03
C LEU A 41 0.40 -22.27 103.96
N VAL A 42 -0.63 -23.08 104.18
CA VAL A 42 -2.03 -22.64 104.28
C VAL A 42 -2.25 -21.77 105.51
N GLU A 43 -1.53 -21.94 106.63
CA GLU A 43 -1.64 -21.09 107.82
C GLU A 43 -0.91 -19.74 107.65
N GLU A 44 0.24 -19.73 106.95
CA GLU A 44 0.97 -18.52 106.55
C GLU A 44 0.27 -17.80 105.37
N GLU A 45 -0.34 -18.56 104.46
CA GLU A 45 -1.16 -18.06 103.35
C GLU A 45 -2.62 -17.85 103.72
N ASP A 46 -3.16 -18.27 104.86
CA ASP A 46 -4.48 -17.78 105.32
C ASP A 46 -4.39 -16.25 105.58
N GLY A 47 -3.17 -15.71 105.70
CA GLY A 47 -2.89 -14.28 105.67
C GLY A 47 -2.66 -13.65 104.29
N LEU A 48 -2.54 -14.42 103.20
CA LEU A 48 -2.10 -13.92 101.86
C LEU A 48 -2.87 -14.51 100.65
N LEU A 49 -3.47 -15.69 100.78
CA LEU A 49 -4.44 -16.33 99.89
C LEU A 49 -5.82 -16.28 100.52
N ASP A 50 -6.34 -15.06 100.57
CA ASP A 50 -7.78 -14.94 100.39
C ASP A 50 -8.09 -15.54 99.00
N GLU A 51 -8.92 -16.59 98.88
CA GLU A 51 -9.44 -17.04 97.56
C GLU A 51 -10.09 -15.87 96.80
N SER A 52 -10.53 -14.85 97.54
CA SER A 52 -10.95 -13.57 96.98
C SER A 52 -9.83 -12.86 96.22
N GLY A 53 -8.54 -13.01 96.56
CA GLY A 53 -7.42 -12.29 95.97
C GLY A 53 -7.03 -12.72 94.55
N VAL A 54 -7.00 -14.03 94.25
CA VAL A 54 -6.72 -14.53 92.88
C VAL A 54 -7.93 -14.33 91.98
N ASN A 55 -9.13 -14.59 92.49
CA ASN A 55 -10.37 -14.31 91.78
C ASN A 55 -10.50 -12.79 91.55
N SER A 56 -10.13 -11.95 92.54
CA SER A 56 -10.07 -10.49 92.41
C SER A 56 -9.07 -10.06 91.34
N GLY A 57 -7.90 -10.68 91.24
CA GLY A 57 -6.92 -10.31 90.21
C GLY A 57 -7.38 -10.64 88.79
N VAL A 58 -8.10 -11.75 88.60
CA VAL A 58 -8.70 -12.11 87.30
C VAL A 58 -9.91 -11.23 87.00
N THR A 59 -10.77 -10.94 87.98
CA THR A 59 -11.89 -10.00 87.79
C THR A 59 -11.38 -8.60 87.47
N ASP A 60 -10.34 -8.13 88.15
CA ASP A 60 -9.74 -6.82 87.86
C ASP A 60 -9.17 -6.74 86.43
N GLU A 61 -8.62 -7.83 85.91
CA GLU A 61 -8.10 -7.87 84.53
C GLU A 61 -9.22 -7.97 83.49
N LEU A 62 -10.30 -8.70 83.79
CA LEU A 62 -11.51 -8.72 82.97
C LEU A 62 -12.17 -7.34 82.95
N ASP A 63 -12.29 -6.69 84.11
CA ASP A 63 -12.82 -5.33 84.23
C ASP A 63 -11.97 -4.35 83.40
N ARG A 64 -10.63 -4.45 83.44
CA ARG A 64 -9.74 -3.65 82.57
C ARG A 64 -9.91 -3.95 81.08
N LEU A 65 -10.10 -5.22 80.71
CA LEU A 65 -10.28 -5.59 79.32
C LEU A 65 -11.63 -5.10 78.80
N ASP A 66 -12.68 -5.21 79.61
CA ASP A 66 -14.01 -4.69 79.32
C ASP A 66 -13.95 -3.16 79.19
N GLU A 67 -13.28 -2.46 80.11
CA GLU A 67 -13.03 -1.01 79.97
C GLU A 67 -12.27 -0.68 78.66
N ARG A 68 -11.31 -1.52 78.25
CA ARG A 68 -10.57 -1.30 76.99
C ARG A 68 -11.41 -1.60 75.75
N VAL A 69 -12.24 -2.64 75.78
CA VAL A 69 -13.15 -3.00 74.70
C VAL A 69 -14.22 -1.93 74.56
N ASP A 70 -14.80 -1.47 75.67
CA ASP A 70 -15.75 -0.37 75.72
C ASP A 70 -15.12 0.92 75.19
N GLY A 71 -13.86 1.19 75.54
CA GLY A 71 -13.08 2.29 75.00
C GLY A 71 -12.88 2.21 73.48
N LEU A 72 -12.51 1.03 72.96
CA LEU A 72 -12.31 0.80 71.52
C LEU A 72 -13.62 0.84 70.73
N GLN A 73 -14.71 0.32 71.29
CA GLN A 73 -16.04 0.38 70.69
C GLN A 73 -16.50 1.84 70.61
N SER A 74 -16.32 2.60 71.69
CA SER A 74 -16.62 4.04 71.71
C SER A 74 -15.79 4.81 70.67
N GLU A 75 -14.49 4.53 70.56
CA GLU A 75 -13.62 5.16 69.55
C GLU A 75 -14.01 4.77 68.11
N LEU A 76 -14.41 3.51 67.89
CA LEU A 76 -14.88 3.05 66.60
C LEU A 76 -16.20 3.71 66.20
N ASP A 77 -17.16 3.81 67.12
CA ASP A 77 -18.43 4.47 66.89
C ASP A 77 -18.23 5.96 66.57
N GLU A 78 -17.35 6.65 67.29
CA GLU A 78 -16.98 8.03 66.99
C GLU A 78 -16.37 8.18 65.58
N LYS A 79 -15.46 7.28 65.19
CA LYS A 79 -14.86 7.27 63.84
C LYS A 79 -15.88 6.96 62.76
N ILE A 80 -16.81 6.03 63.00
CA ILE A 80 -17.88 5.71 62.04
C ILE A 80 -18.79 6.91 61.84
N ASP A 81 -19.14 7.62 62.92
CA ASP A 81 -19.96 8.82 62.82
C ASP A 81 -19.22 10.00 62.15
N ASP A 82 -17.91 10.14 62.34
CA ASP A 82 -17.08 11.09 61.59
C ASP A 82 -17.06 10.76 60.09
N VAL A 83 -16.80 9.49 59.73
CA VAL A 83 -16.82 9.05 58.32
C VAL A 83 -18.20 9.24 57.70
N ARG A 84 -19.27 8.89 58.42
CA ARG A 84 -20.65 9.12 57.94
C ARG A 84 -20.89 10.59 57.70
N THR A 85 -20.50 11.46 58.63
CA THR A 85 -20.63 12.91 58.51
C THR A 85 -19.86 13.41 57.28
N ARG A 86 -18.63 12.93 57.09
CA ARG A 86 -17.78 13.28 55.95
C ARG A 86 -18.38 12.81 54.61
N VAL A 87 -18.88 11.59 54.52
CA VAL A 87 -19.48 11.05 53.28
C VAL A 87 -20.74 11.84 52.92
N VAL A 88 -21.58 12.15 53.91
CA VAL A 88 -22.77 13.01 53.68
C VAL A 88 -22.35 14.40 53.21
N GLN A 89 -21.30 14.97 53.81
CA GLN A 89 -20.75 16.25 53.37
C GLN A 89 -20.27 16.19 51.92
N VAL A 90 -19.40 15.22 51.57
CA VAL A 90 -18.87 15.05 50.22
C VAL A 90 -19.99 14.85 49.21
N LYS A 91 -20.99 14.02 49.53
CA LYS A 91 -22.16 13.82 48.66
C LYS A 91 -22.92 15.12 48.43
N ARG A 92 -23.16 15.90 49.49
CA ARG A 92 -23.84 17.20 49.38
C ARG A 92 -23.03 18.19 48.54
N GLU A 93 -21.71 18.22 48.74
CA GLU A 93 -20.82 19.07 47.94
C GLU A 93 -20.80 18.62 46.47
N ALA A 94 -20.73 17.32 46.19
CA ALA A 94 -20.77 16.75 44.85
C ALA A 94 -22.11 17.05 44.15
N ASP A 95 -23.24 16.80 44.80
CA ASP A 95 -24.57 17.13 44.27
C ASP A 95 -24.77 18.63 44.04
N ALA A 96 -24.19 19.47 44.91
CA ALA A 96 -24.23 20.92 44.74
C ALA A 96 -23.37 21.38 43.55
N LYS A 97 -22.30 20.65 43.23
CA LYS A 97 -21.44 20.92 42.09
C LYS A 97 -22.03 20.41 40.78
N ALA A 98 -22.64 19.24 40.80
CA ALA A 98 -23.27 18.62 39.66
C ALA A 98 -24.52 17.87 40.15
N PRO A 99 -25.70 18.51 40.10
CA PRO A 99 -26.97 17.82 40.32
C PRO A 99 -27.10 16.62 39.39
N ALA A 100 -27.94 15.63 39.73
CA ALA A 100 -28.17 14.46 38.89
C ALA A 100 -28.60 14.82 37.45
N ASP A 101 -29.29 15.94 37.30
CA ASP A 101 -29.76 16.46 36.01
C ASP A 101 -28.85 17.57 35.45
N HIS A 102 -27.60 17.68 35.91
CA HIS A 102 -26.64 18.63 35.37
C HIS A 102 -26.29 18.25 33.93
N GLY A 103 -26.72 19.09 32.99
CA GLY A 103 -26.32 19.01 31.59
C GLY A 103 -25.05 19.81 31.32
N HIS A 104 -24.55 19.67 30.09
CA HIS A 104 -23.44 20.48 29.59
C HIS A 104 -23.86 21.15 28.28
N PRO A 105 -24.69 22.21 28.34
CA PRO A 105 -25.24 22.86 27.15
C PRO A 105 -24.14 23.31 26.17
N ASP A 106 -23.02 23.83 26.67
CA ASP A 106 -21.88 24.23 25.84
C ASP A 106 -21.23 23.04 25.12
N LEU A 107 -21.17 21.86 25.75
CA LEU A 107 -20.65 20.65 25.10
C LEU A 107 -21.66 20.10 24.09
N GLU A 108 -22.94 20.10 24.43
CA GLU A 108 -24.01 19.70 23.52
C GLU A 108 -24.04 20.59 22.28
N GLU A 109 -23.94 21.91 22.45
CA GLU A 109 -23.83 22.87 21.34
C GLU A 109 -22.60 22.56 20.49
N ARG A 110 -21.42 22.39 21.09
CA ARG A 110 -20.20 22.05 20.36
C ARG A 110 -20.30 20.74 19.59
N VAL A 111 -20.92 19.71 20.17
CA VAL A 111 -21.15 18.41 19.50
C VAL A 111 -22.13 18.57 18.34
N ASN A 112 -23.21 19.33 18.53
CA ASN A 112 -24.18 19.60 17.48
C ASN A 112 -23.54 20.39 16.33
N THR A 113 -22.77 21.45 16.63
CA THR A 113 -22.03 22.21 15.62
C THR A 113 -21.03 21.34 14.88
N ALA A 114 -20.26 20.50 15.59
CA ALA A 114 -19.32 19.57 14.96
C ALA A 114 -20.05 18.55 14.08
N GLY A 115 -21.21 18.05 14.51
CA GLY A 115 -22.06 17.15 13.74
C GLY A 115 -22.58 17.80 12.45
N THR A 116 -23.08 19.03 12.53
CA THR A 116 -23.50 19.80 11.35
C THR A 116 -22.33 20.02 10.39
N ALA A 117 -21.18 20.47 10.89
CA ALA A 117 -19.99 20.69 10.07
C ALA A 117 -19.50 19.40 9.39
N ALA A 118 -19.57 18.25 10.09
CA ALA A 118 -19.22 16.96 9.51
C ALA A 118 -20.18 16.54 8.38
N THR A 119 -21.48 16.73 8.57
CA THR A 119 -22.48 16.48 7.52
C THR A 119 -22.26 17.38 6.30
N GLU A 120 -22.05 18.68 6.52
CA GLU A 120 -21.76 19.63 5.43
C GLU A 120 -20.46 19.28 4.69
N ALA A 121 -19.42 18.85 5.41
CA ALA A 121 -18.18 18.41 4.80
C ALA A 121 -18.37 17.13 3.96
N HIS A 122 -19.17 16.17 4.43
CA HIS A 122 -19.52 14.97 3.66
C HIS A 122 -20.29 15.33 2.38
N GLU A 123 -21.30 16.19 2.47
CA GLU A 123 -22.05 16.66 1.30
C GLU A 123 -21.15 17.36 0.28
N GLN A 124 -20.16 18.15 0.73
CA GLN A 124 -19.17 18.77 -0.15
C GLN A 124 -18.26 17.75 -0.82
N LEU A 125 -17.87 16.67 -0.11
CA LEU A 125 -17.08 15.59 -0.68
C LEU A 125 -17.88 14.81 -1.74
N ASP A 126 -19.16 14.55 -1.50
CA ASP A 126 -20.05 13.89 -2.46
C ASP A 126 -20.20 14.75 -3.73
N GLN A 127 -20.47 16.05 -3.57
CA GLN A 127 -20.53 16.99 -4.70
C GLN A 127 -19.21 17.09 -5.47
N LEU A 128 -18.07 17.03 -4.77
CA LEU A 128 -16.76 17.01 -5.39
C LEU A 128 -16.55 15.72 -6.19
N GLY A 129 -16.93 14.57 -5.63
CA GLY A 129 -16.92 13.28 -6.29
C GLY A 129 -17.71 13.31 -7.59
N GLU A 130 -18.99 13.72 -7.53
CA GLU A 130 -19.85 13.83 -8.72
C GLU A 130 -19.28 14.80 -9.78
N ARG A 131 -18.64 15.88 -9.36
CA ARG A 131 -18.01 16.84 -10.28
C ARG A 131 -16.78 16.23 -10.96
N LEU A 132 -15.98 15.45 -10.22
CA LEU A 132 -14.83 14.75 -10.76
C LEU A 132 -15.25 13.66 -11.74
N ASP A 133 -16.22 12.82 -11.37
CA ASP A 133 -16.73 11.76 -12.22
C ASP A 133 -17.27 12.31 -13.55
N ARG A 134 -18.11 13.36 -13.48
CA ARG A 134 -18.60 14.06 -14.68
C ARG A 134 -17.48 14.68 -15.50
N GLY A 135 -16.43 15.17 -14.83
CA GLY A 135 -15.24 15.69 -15.50
C GLY A 135 -14.49 14.61 -16.27
N PHE A 136 -14.27 13.45 -15.65
CA PHE A 136 -13.63 12.30 -16.29
C PHE A 136 -14.45 11.77 -17.47
N GLU A 137 -15.76 11.61 -17.32
CA GLU A 137 -16.65 11.22 -18.42
C GLU A 137 -16.52 12.17 -19.61
N ASN A 138 -16.48 13.49 -19.36
CA ASN A 138 -16.30 14.48 -20.42
C ASN A 138 -14.92 14.38 -21.09
N TYR A 139 -13.85 14.17 -20.32
CA TYR A 139 -12.52 13.98 -20.89
C TYR A 139 -12.44 12.70 -21.72
N GLU A 140 -13.04 11.60 -21.27
CA GLU A 140 -13.09 10.35 -22.04
C GLU A 140 -13.84 10.53 -23.37
N GLU A 141 -14.94 11.28 -23.37
CA GLU A 141 -15.67 11.64 -24.60
C GLU A 141 -14.78 12.45 -25.56
N ILE A 142 -14.07 13.47 -25.05
CA ILE A 142 -13.17 14.30 -25.86
C ILE A 142 -12.02 13.46 -26.42
N LEU A 143 -11.38 12.62 -25.60
CA LEU A 143 -10.27 11.78 -26.02
C LEU A 143 -10.71 10.74 -27.07
N THR A 144 -11.90 10.17 -26.90
CA THR A 144 -12.51 9.27 -27.89
C THR A 144 -12.73 10.00 -29.21
N TYR A 145 -13.33 11.18 -29.18
CA TYR A 145 -13.54 11.99 -30.38
C TYR A 145 -12.23 12.34 -31.08
N LEU A 146 -11.19 12.75 -30.32
CA LEU A 146 -9.88 13.11 -30.87
C LEU A 146 -9.18 11.91 -31.51
N ARG A 147 -9.23 10.73 -30.86
CA ARG A 147 -8.72 9.48 -31.44
C ARG A 147 -9.45 9.15 -32.73
N ASP A 148 -10.78 9.08 -32.70
CA ASP A 148 -11.58 8.69 -33.87
C ASP A 148 -11.39 9.68 -35.04
N THR A 149 -11.22 10.97 -34.74
CA THR A 149 -10.90 12.00 -35.74
C THR A 149 -9.50 11.81 -36.33
N THR A 150 -8.53 11.42 -35.51
CA THR A 150 -7.16 11.16 -35.95
C THR A 150 -7.10 9.93 -36.86
N ASP A 151 -7.80 8.86 -36.48
CA ASP A 151 -7.91 7.65 -37.29
C ASP A 151 -8.58 7.95 -38.65
N ASP A 152 -9.68 8.72 -38.67
CA ASP A 152 -10.33 9.14 -39.91
C ASP A 152 -9.42 10.04 -40.79
N LEU A 153 -8.59 10.89 -40.16
CA LEU A 153 -7.63 11.71 -40.90
C LEU A 153 -6.50 10.88 -41.50
N ASP A 154 -5.95 9.91 -40.77
CA ASP A 154 -4.94 8.98 -41.28
C ASP A 154 -5.47 8.17 -42.47
N ASP A 155 -6.71 7.69 -42.37
CA ASP A 155 -7.41 6.98 -43.44
C ASP A 155 -7.51 7.85 -44.71
N LYS A 156 -7.87 9.13 -44.54
CA LYS A 156 -7.95 10.10 -45.64
C LYS A 156 -6.59 10.40 -46.24
N LEU A 157 -5.56 10.60 -45.41
CA LEU A 157 -4.19 10.85 -45.88
C LEU A 157 -3.65 9.67 -46.65
N THR A 158 -3.86 8.46 -46.15
CA THR A 158 -3.49 7.22 -46.83
C THR A 158 -4.19 7.08 -48.19
N ARG A 159 -5.49 7.43 -48.27
CA ARG A 159 -6.23 7.45 -49.55
C ARG A 159 -5.68 8.51 -50.52
N LEU A 160 -5.38 9.71 -50.02
CA LEU A 160 -4.78 10.79 -50.82
C LEU A 160 -3.40 10.40 -51.34
N ALA A 161 -2.54 9.81 -50.50
CA ALA A 161 -1.22 9.33 -50.89
C ALA A 161 -1.33 8.31 -52.03
N ARG A 162 -2.23 7.31 -51.90
CA ARG A 162 -2.49 6.33 -52.96
C ARG A 162 -2.99 6.99 -54.25
N ALA A 163 -3.87 7.98 -54.15
CA ALA A 163 -4.37 8.71 -55.31
C ALA A 163 -3.25 9.50 -56.01
N VAL A 164 -2.39 10.18 -55.25
CA VAL A 164 -1.26 10.94 -55.77
C VAL A 164 -0.24 10.02 -56.45
N VAL A 165 0.12 8.89 -55.82
CA VAL A 165 1.02 7.89 -56.43
C VAL A 165 0.43 7.32 -57.71
N SER A 166 -0.88 7.05 -57.74
CA SER A 166 -1.58 6.58 -58.94
C SER A 166 -1.55 7.61 -60.07
N LEU A 167 -1.80 8.89 -59.76
CA LEU A 167 -1.71 9.99 -60.72
C LEU A 167 -0.28 10.14 -61.26
N ARG A 168 0.74 10.15 -60.40
CA ARG A 168 2.15 10.23 -60.81
C ARG A 168 2.52 9.06 -61.72
N SER A 169 2.12 7.84 -61.36
CA SER A 169 2.35 6.64 -62.17
C SER A 169 1.67 6.72 -63.54
N ARG A 170 0.45 7.26 -63.59
CA ARG A 170 -0.29 7.45 -64.86
C ARG A 170 0.37 8.50 -65.74
N THR A 171 0.83 9.61 -65.17
CA THR A 171 1.58 10.66 -65.89
C THR A 171 2.88 10.10 -66.44
N ALA A 172 3.67 9.38 -65.64
CA ALA A 172 4.91 8.76 -66.08
C ALA A 172 4.70 7.79 -67.27
N ARG A 173 3.63 6.99 -67.26
CA ARG A 173 3.27 6.11 -68.40
C ARG A 173 2.91 6.90 -69.65
N MET A 174 2.19 8.01 -69.51
CA MET A 174 1.84 8.88 -70.64
C MET A 174 3.10 9.53 -71.23
N GLU A 175 3.98 10.06 -70.37
CA GLU A 175 5.25 10.66 -70.79
C GLU A 175 6.16 9.64 -71.49
N ALA A 176 6.28 8.42 -70.96
CA ALA A 176 7.04 7.35 -71.60
C ALA A 176 6.48 7.00 -73.00
N THR A 177 5.15 6.97 -73.14
CA THR A 177 4.51 6.74 -74.44
C THR A 177 4.85 7.87 -75.41
N VAL A 178 4.74 9.13 -75.00
CA VAL A 178 5.09 10.29 -75.82
C VAL A 178 6.57 10.28 -76.21
N ALA A 179 7.46 9.98 -75.27
CA ALA A 179 8.90 9.87 -75.52
C ALA A 179 9.22 8.77 -76.54
N GLN A 180 8.51 7.63 -76.47
CA GLN A 180 8.66 6.54 -77.43
C GLN A 180 8.28 6.97 -78.86
N TRP A 181 7.14 7.65 -79.03
CA TRP A 181 6.72 8.17 -80.34
C TRP A 181 7.70 9.20 -80.90
N ARG A 182 8.13 10.15 -80.07
CA ARG A 182 9.13 11.17 -80.46
C ARG A 182 10.45 10.54 -80.88
N GLY A 183 10.94 9.52 -80.16
CA GLY A 183 12.18 8.84 -80.53
C GLY A 183 12.11 8.15 -81.89
N VAL A 184 10.97 7.60 -82.27
CA VAL A 184 10.78 7.03 -83.63
C VAL A 184 10.79 8.12 -84.68
N ASP A 185 10.09 9.23 -84.42
CA ASP A 185 9.97 10.34 -85.36
C ASP A 185 11.31 11.05 -85.58
N ASP A 186 12.08 11.26 -84.51
CA ASP A 186 13.45 11.79 -84.56
C ASP A 186 14.34 10.89 -85.43
N LEU A 187 14.34 9.58 -85.17
CA LEU A 187 15.16 8.61 -85.90
C LEU A 187 14.79 8.55 -87.39
N LYS A 188 13.49 8.61 -87.71
CA LYS A 188 13.01 8.65 -89.11
C LYS A 188 13.37 9.96 -89.79
N THR A 189 13.25 11.07 -89.09
CA THR A 189 13.63 12.40 -89.60
C THR A 189 15.13 12.45 -89.91
N GLU A 190 15.97 11.94 -89.02
CA GLU A 190 17.42 11.92 -89.21
C GLU A 190 17.84 10.97 -90.32
N ALA A 191 17.23 9.78 -90.40
CA ALA A 191 17.43 8.86 -91.52
C ALA A 191 17.04 9.50 -92.86
N ASN A 192 15.92 10.22 -92.90
CA ASN A 192 15.49 10.96 -94.10
C ASN A 192 16.48 12.08 -94.47
N ARG A 193 17.01 12.84 -93.49
CA ARG A 193 18.04 13.88 -93.73
C ARG A 193 19.30 13.31 -94.36
N HIS A 194 19.71 12.11 -93.95
CA HIS A 194 20.89 11.43 -94.47
C HIS A 194 20.63 10.50 -95.67
N GLY A 195 19.39 10.41 -96.16
CA GLY A 195 19.02 9.54 -97.29
C GLY A 195 19.12 8.04 -96.97
N VAL A 196 19.02 7.66 -95.69
CA VAL A 196 19.16 6.29 -95.20
C VAL A 196 17.78 5.61 -95.18
N THR A 197 17.57 4.60 -96.02
CA THR A 197 16.32 3.81 -96.04
C THR A 197 16.43 2.52 -95.22
N SER A 198 17.64 2.00 -95.07
CA SER A 198 17.97 0.83 -94.26
C SER A 198 19.35 0.97 -93.63
N ALA A 199 19.49 0.48 -92.40
CA ALA A 199 20.72 0.55 -91.63
C ALA A 199 20.90 -0.72 -90.78
N LYS A 200 22.14 -1.08 -90.46
CA LYS A 200 22.43 -2.22 -89.58
C LYS A 200 22.29 -1.81 -88.12
N CYS A 201 21.73 -2.68 -87.28
CA CYS A 201 21.73 -2.47 -85.84
C CYS A 201 23.16 -2.52 -85.28
N GLY A 202 23.61 -1.51 -84.53
CA GLY A 202 24.94 -1.49 -83.91
C GLY A 202 25.17 -2.55 -82.83
N GLY A 203 24.13 -3.23 -82.35
CA GLY A 203 24.24 -4.29 -81.34
C GLY A 203 24.18 -5.72 -81.87
N CYS A 204 23.44 -5.97 -82.96
CA CYS A 204 23.22 -7.33 -83.49
C CYS A 204 23.42 -7.46 -85.01
N ASP A 205 23.88 -6.41 -85.68
CA ASP A 205 24.19 -6.32 -87.12
C ASP A 205 23.04 -6.64 -88.09
N SER A 206 21.83 -6.90 -87.58
CA SER A 206 20.65 -7.17 -88.40
C SER A 206 20.23 -5.91 -89.17
N VAL A 207 19.82 -6.08 -90.43
CA VAL A 207 19.36 -4.97 -91.28
C VAL A 207 17.96 -4.54 -90.87
N VAL A 208 17.79 -3.25 -90.60
CA VAL A 208 16.53 -2.65 -90.16
C VAL A 208 16.10 -1.58 -91.17
N HIS A 209 14.83 -1.65 -91.60
CA HIS A 209 14.21 -0.63 -92.44
C HIS A 209 13.66 0.50 -91.55
N VAL A 210 14.37 1.64 -91.51
CA VAL A 210 14.09 2.72 -90.55
C VAL A 210 12.68 3.30 -90.73
N GLY A 211 12.21 3.44 -91.98
CA GLY A 211 10.87 3.95 -92.28
C GLY A 211 9.71 3.11 -91.72
N LEU A 212 9.93 1.81 -91.50
CA LEU A 212 8.92 0.86 -91.00
C LEU A 212 8.94 0.68 -89.48
N LEU A 213 9.83 1.38 -88.77
CA LEU A 213 9.89 1.26 -87.31
C LEU A 213 8.63 1.82 -86.65
N ALA A 214 8.03 0.99 -85.78
CA ALA A 214 6.95 1.40 -84.88
C ALA A 214 7.47 1.85 -83.51
N LYS A 215 8.69 1.45 -83.14
CA LYS A 215 9.37 1.78 -81.88
C LYS A 215 10.83 2.09 -82.18
N ALA A 216 11.46 2.95 -81.38
CA ALA A 216 12.88 3.29 -81.51
C ALA A 216 13.77 2.19 -80.89
N ARG A 217 13.51 0.94 -81.27
CA ARG A 217 14.20 -0.27 -80.78
C ARG A 217 14.40 -1.23 -81.93
N CYS A 218 15.46 -2.01 -81.87
CA CYS A 218 15.72 -3.06 -82.84
C CYS A 218 14.63 -4.14 -82.79
N PRO A 219 14.00 -4.51 -83.91
CA PRO A 219 13.01 -5.61 -83.94
C PRO A 219 13.60 -7.00 -83.63
N HIS A 220 14.93 -7.14 -83.62
CA HIS A 220 15.62 -8.42 -83.49
C HIS A 220 16.25 -8.64 -82.11
N CYS A 221 16.85 -7.60 -81.52
CA CYS A 221 17.53 -7.68 -80.22
C CYS A 221 16.96 -6.71 -79.17
N GLU A 222 15.90 -5.97 -79.50
CA GLU A 222 15.18 -5.04 -78.61
C GLU A 222 15.99 -3.87 -78.02
N GLN A 223 17.26 -3.74 -78.40
CA GLN A 223 18.12 -2.63 -78.01
C GLN A 223 17.55 -1.30 -78.52
N PRO A 224 17.48 -0.25 -77.67
CA PRO A 224 17.02 1.08 -78.07
C PRO A 224 18.01 1.76 -79.02
N PHE A 225 17.47 2.47 -80.00
CA PHE A 225 18.24 3.27 -80.94
C PHE A 225 18.38 4.70 -80.41
N THR A 226 19.59 5.23 -80.46
CA THR A 226 19.88 6.61 -80.05
C THR A 226 20.04 7.56 -81.23
N ASP A 227 20.62 7.08 -82.34
CA ASP A 227 20.95 7.91 -83.49
C ASP A 227 21.12 7.08 -84.79
N VAL A 228 21.18 7.78 -85.92
CA VAL A 228 21.48 7.22 -87.25
C VAL A 228 22.87 7.66 -87.70
N GLU A 229 23.80 6.72 -87.80
CA GLU A 229 25.13 6.99 -88.31
C GLU A 229 25.18 6.74 -89.83
N PRO A 230 25.43 7.78 -90.66
CA PRO A 230 25.54 7.61 -92.10
C PRO A 230 26.80 6.84 -92.47
N ALA A 231 26.78 6.19 -93.64
CA ALA A 231 27.94 5.50 -94.19
C ALA A 231 29.14 6.44 -94.33
N ARG A 232 30.28 6.09 -93.72
CA ARG A 232 31.55 6.80 -93.92
C ARG A 232 32.33 6.16 -95.07
N GLY A 233 32.57 6.92 -96.14
CA GLY A 233 33.35 6.49 -97.31
C GLY A 233 32.55 5.73 -98.39
N PHE A 234 33.23 5.28 -99.45
CA PHE A 234 32.62 4.72 -100.67
C PHE A 234 32.15 3.25 -100.58
N PHE A 235 32.31 2.59 -99.43
CA PHE A 235 31.86 1.20 -99.18
C PHE A 235 31.13 1.00 -97.83
N GLY A 236 30.78 2.06 -97.10
CA GLY A 236 30.14 1.94 -95.79
C GLY A 236 28.64 1.63 -95.88
N SER A 237 28.10 0.86 -94.93
CA SER A 237 26.65 0.77 -94.68
C SER A 237 26.29 1.70 -93.52
N ALA A 238 25.12 2.34 -93.58
CA ALA A 238 24.61 3.11 -92.45
C ALA A 238 24.33 2.19 -91.24
N THR A 239 24.53 2.71 -90.04
CA THR A 239 24.39 1.97 -88.77
C THR A 239 23.44 2.72 -87.84
N LEU A 240 22.56 1.99 -87.16
CA LEU A 240 21.75 2.53 -86.07
C LEU A 240 22.53 2.38 -84.77
N ALA A 241 22.93 3.50 -84.18
CA ALA A 241 23.59 3.51 -82.90
C ALA A 241 22.61 3.01 -81.83
N VAL A 242 23.09 2.08 -80.99
CA VAL A 242 22.32 1.52 -79.88
C VAL A 242 22.87 2.04 -78.56
N GLY A 243 21.97 2.29 -77.61
CA GLY A 243 22.33 2.75 -76.27
C GLY A 243 21.13 3.28 -75.53
N ASP A 244 21.26 3.46 -74.21
CA ASP A 244 20.24 4.13 -73.44
C ASP A 244 20.25 5.61 -73.78
N ARG A 245 19.13 6.10 -74.33
CA ARG A 245 18.95 7.53 -74.55
C ARG A 245 19.05 8.18 -73.16
N PRO A 246 20.04 9.05 -72.91
CA PRO A 246 20.19 9.64 -71.58
C PRO A 246 18.89 10.32 -71.22
N ALA A 247 18.43 10.08 -69.99
CA ALA A 247 17.25 10.73 -69.47
C ALA A 247 17.37 12.24 -69.73
N LEU A 248 16.37 12.82 -70.41
CA LEU A 248 16.32 14.26 -70.65
C LEU A 248 16.56 14.96 -69.30
N ALA A 249 17.50 15.90 -69.26
CA ALA A 249 17.91 16.63 -68.05
C ALA A 249 16.66 17.09 -67.27
N GLY A 250 16.38 16.41 -66.15
CA GLY A 250 15.18 16.61 -65.35
C GLY A 250 14.55 15.33 -64.79
N GLN A 251 14.92 14.16 -65.29
CA GLN A 251 14.50 12.88 -64.70
C GLN A 251 15.68 12.31 -63.91
N THR A 252 15.60 12.38 -62.58
CA THR A 252 16.48 11.62 -61.71
C THR A 252 16.29 10.14 -62.06
N ALA A 253 17.41 9.45 -62.28
CA ALA A 253 17.45 8.01 -62.38
C ALA A 253 16.69 7.43 -61.18
N ASP A 254 15.90 6.40 -61.45
CA ASP A 254 15.15 5.53 -60.55
C ASP A 254 15.76 5.46 -59.13
N GLU A 255 15.51 6.47 -58.31
CA GLU A 255 15.52 6.32 -56.87
C GLU A 255 14.33 5.42 -56.64
N THR A 256 14.59 4.18 -56.25
CA THR A 256 13.62 3.29 -55.63
C THR A 256 12.84 4.11 -54.61
N VAL A 257 11.67 4.60 -55.03
CA VAL A 257 10.78 5.36 -54.17
C VAL A 257 10.38 4.36 -53.08
N PRO A 258 10.81 4.57 -51.82
CA PRO A 258 10.44 3.66 -50.76
C PRO A 258 8.92 3.56 -50.74
N THR A 259 8.41 2.36 -50.52
CA THR A 259 6.97 2.18 -50.41
C THR A 259 6.43 3.08 -49.30
N PRO A 260 5.20 3.59 -49.38
CA PRO A 260 4.64 4.46 -48.33
C PRO A 260 4.77 3.87 -46.91
N THR A 261 4.83 2.54 -46.81
CA THR A 261 5.05 1.81 -45.56
C THR A 261 6.48 1.95 -45.02
N GLU A 262 7.51 2.05 -45.88
CA GLU A 262 8.90 2.27 -45.46
C GLU A 262 9.13 3.70 -44.97
N LEU A 263 8.55 4.70 -45.64
CA LEU A 263 8.65 6.11 -45.20
C LEU A 263 7.93 6.40 -43.88
N LEU A 264 6.90 5.63 -43.52
CA LEU A 264 6.15 5.81 -42.28
C LEU A 264 6.74 5.01 -41.10
N ASN A 265 7.51 3.97 -41.37
CA ASN A 265 8.10 3.11 -40.34
C ASN A 265 9.46 3.59 -39.84
N GLU A 266 10.14 4.49 -40.56
CA GLU A 266 11.50 4.95 -40.23
C GLU A 266 11.54 5.99 -39.08
N GLU A 267 10.38 6.43 -38.58
CA GLU A 267 10.25 7.42 -37.48
C GLU A 267 9.73 6.85 -36.14
N VAL A 268 9.69 5.52 -35.94
CA VAL A 268 9.16 4.90 -34.69
C VAL A 268 10.17 4.03 -33.93
N ASP A 269 11.45 4.09 -34.26
CA ASP A 269 12.52 3.52 -33.42
C ASP A 269 13.33 4.65 -32.76
N GLY A 270 12.69 5.33 -31.81
CA GLY A 270 13.31 6.33 -30.95
C GLY A 270 12.92 6.08 -29.50
N GLU A 271 13.85 5.45 -28.78
CA GLU A 271 14.09 5.48 -27.34
C GLU A 271 12.92 5.33 -26.34
N ASP A 272 12.96 4.18 -25.66
CA ASP A 272 12.84 4.01 -24.21
C ASP A 272 11.60 4.57 -23.49
N ALA A 273 10.65 3.66 -23.30
CA ALA A 273 9.67 3.73 -22.23
C ALA A 273 10.38 3.89 -20.87
N ASP A 274 10.29 5.08 -20.30
CA ASP A 274 10.60 5.35 -18.91
C ASP A 274 9.73 4.45 -18.01
N PRO A 275 10.28 3.53 -17.21
CA PRO A 275 9.46 2.74 -16.31
C PRO A 275 8.92 3.66 -15.20
N ALA A 276 7.59 3.66 -15.06
CA ALA A 276 6.87 4.42 -14.04
C ALA A 276 7.51 4.26 -12.64
N PRO A 277 7.61 5.34 -11.83
CA PRO A 277 8.07 5.20 -10.46
C PRO A 277 7.07 4.38 -9.64
N SER A 278 7.55 3.30 -9.04
CA SER A 278 6.81 2.45 -8.10
C SER A 278 6.32 3.26 -6.90
N PRO A 279 5.08 3.06 -6.42
CA PRO A 279 4.60 3.71 -5.21
C PRO A 279 5.12 2.96 -3.98
N GLY A 280 6.09 3.55 -3.29
CA GLY A 280 6.50 3.04 -1.98
C GLY A 280 7.87 3.53 -1.53
N ASP A 281 7.92 4.71 -0.92
CA ASP A 281 8.56 4.85 0.39
C ASP A 281 8.03 6.11 1.10
N ILE A 282 7.15 5.90 2.06
CA ILE A 282 6.77 6.88 3.06
C ILE A 282 7.86 6.89 4.12
N GLY A 283 8.95 7.61 3.83
CA GLY A 283 10.02 7.89 4.77
C GLY A 283 9.63 9.00 5.74
N GLU A 284 9.51 8.65 7.02
CA GLU A 284 9.53 9.54 8.17
C GLU A 284 10.65 10.60 8.08
N GLU A 285 10.28 11.89 8.05
CA GLU A 285 11.16 12.95 8.54
C GLU A 285 10.46 13.71 9.69
N THR A 286 10.78 13.22 10.88
CA THR A 286 11.20 14.01 12.05
C THR A 286 10.73 15.47 12.15
N ARG A 287 9.73 15.64 13.02
CA ARG A 287 9.55 16.75 13.97
C ARG A 287 10.91 17.27 14.48
N HIS A 288 11.24 18.54 14.20
CA HIS A 288 12.06 19.41 15.07
C HIS A 288 11.57 20.86 14.97
N GLU A 289 11.25 21.38 16.17
CA GLU A 289 11.04 22.78 16.61
C GLU A 289 9.86 23.60 16.08
#